data_AF-A0A7G6VR91-F1
#
_entry.id   AF-A0A7G6VR91-F1
#
_cell.length_a   1.000
_cell.length_b   1.000
_cell.length_c   1.000
_cell.angle_alpha   90.00
_cell.angle_beta   90.00
_cell.angle_gamma   90.00
#
_symmetry.space_group_name_H-M   'P 1'
#
loop_
_entity.id
_entity.type
_entity.pdbx_description
1 polymer ?
#
loop_
_entity_poly.entity_id
_entity_poly.type
_entity_poly.pdbx_seq_one_letter_code
_entity_poly.pdbx_strand_id
1 'polypeptide(L)' 'MEYRFITPGRKGKWYPTLELAKRFANRIGAGFLDAAGNFVAYRDTVLEERRAAAG' A
#
# COMPACT_ATOMS: atom_id res chain seq x y z
N MET A 1 -6.80 -4.01 11.74
CA MET A 1 -5.60 -4.30 10.94
C MET A 1 -5.17 -3.01 10.27
N GLU A 2 -3.90 -2.87 9.95
CA GLU A 2 -3.37 -1.76 9.17
C GLU A 2 -2.48 -2.29 8.05
N TYR A 3 -2.41 -1.54 6.96
CA TYR A 3 -1.76 -1.91 5.71
C TYR A 3 -0.81 -0.82 5.26
N ARG A 4 0.38 -1.17 4.75
CA ARG A 4 1.24 -0.22 4.06
C ARG A 4 2.00 -0.89 2.91
N PHE A 5 2.33 -0.10 1.90
CA PHE A 5 3.26 -0.54 0.86
C PHE A 5 4.68 -0.06 1.17
N ILE A 6 5.65 -0.91 0.88
CA ILE A 6 7.08 -0.61 0.93
C ILE A 6 7.65 -0.77 -0.48
N THR A 7 8.50 0.17 -0.86
CA THR A 7 9.34 0.11 -2.06
C THR A 7 10.81 0.10 -1.62
N PRO A 8 11.78 -0.18 -2.51
CA PRO A 8 13.20 -0.15 -2.14
C PRO A 8 13.65 1.17 -1.48
N GLY A 9 13.10 2.30 -1.90
CA GLY A 9 13.51 3.64 -1.42
C GLY A 9 12.54 4.34 -0.46
N ARG A 10 11.31 3.84 -0.30
CA ARG A 10 10.26 4.54 0.48
C ARG A 10 9.35 3.57 1.23
N LYS A 11 8.92 3.99 2.43
CA LYS A 11 7.91 3.30 3.23
C LYS A 11 6.63 4.13 3.26
N GLY A 12 5.51 3.50 2.90
CA GLY A 12 4.19 4.10 3.00
C GLY A 12 3.74 4.29 4.45
N LYS A 13 2.68 5.09 4.62
CA LYS A 13 1.96 5.20 5.88
C LYS A 13 1.16 3.93 6.12
N TRP A 14 0.90 3.63 7.39
CA TRP A 14 -0.10 2.64 7.77
C TRP A 14 -1.49 3.22 7.50
N TYR A 15 -2.32 2.45 6.79
CA TYR A 15 -3.70 2.76 6.49
C TYR A 15 -4.63 1.73 7.12
N PRO A 16 -5.82 2.13 7.60
CA PRO A 16 -6.77 1.21 8.23
C PRO A 16 -7.38 0.19 7.27
N THR A 17 -7.29 0.41 5.95
CA THR A 17 -7.82 -0.51 4.93
C THR A 17 -6.82 -0.71 3.78
N LEU A 18 -6.84 -1.89 3.17
CA LEU A 18 -6.01 -2.20 2.01
C LEU A 18 -6.37 -1.32 0.80
N GLU A 19 -7.65 -1.01 0.60
CA GLU A 19 -8.11 -0.13 -0.48
C GLU A 19 -7.48 1.27 -0.36
N LEU A 20 -7.43 1.82 0.85
CA LEU A 20 -6.81 3.11 1.08
C LEU A 20 -5.31 3.04 0.82
N ALA A 21 -4.62 1.99 1.29
CA ALA A 21 -3.21 1.77 0.96
C ALA A 21 -2.97 1.73 -0.56
N LYS A 22 -3.82 1.03 -1.33
CA LYS A 22 -3.74 0.93 -2.79
C LYS A 22 -3.94 2.29 -3.46
N ARG A 23 -4.92 3.07 -3.00
CA ARG A 23 -5.21 4.42 -3.51
C ARG A 23 -4.04 5.39 -3.34
N PHE A 24 -3.26 5.24 -2.27
CA PHE A 24 -2.11 6.09 -1.98
C PHE A 24 -0.77 5.54 -2.52
N ALA A 25 -0.72 4.29 -3.01
CA ALA A 25 0.50 3.60 -3.42
C ALA A 25 1.30 4.36 -4.50
N ASN A 26 0.63 5.00 -5.46
CA ASN A 26 1.29 5.74 -6.53
C ASN A 26 2.18 6.89 -6.01
N ARG A 27 1.79 7.53 -4.90
CA ARG A 27 2.55 8.65 -4.30
C ARG A 27 3.96 8.27 -3.85
N ILE A 28 4.18 7.00 -3.52
CA ILE A 28 5.50 6.52 -3.11
C ILE A 28 6.20 5.71 -4.20
N GLY A 29 5.55 5.50 -5.35
CA GLY A 29 6.04 4.62 -6.40
C GLY A 29 5.87 3.13 -6.07
N ALA A 30 4.79 2.76 -5.38
CA ALA A 30 4.49 1.36 -5.05
C ALA A 30 3.57 0.67 -6.09
N GLY A 31 2.83 1.44 -6.88
CA GLY A 31 1.90 0.89 -7.85
C GLY A 31 0.80 1.86 -8.23
N PHE A 32 -0.18 1.39 -8.98
CA PHE A 32 -1.33 2.18 -9.44
C PHE A 32 -2.58 1.30 -9.58
N LEU A 33 -3.74 1.93 -9.73
CA LEU A 33 -4.97 1.25 -10.13
C LEU A 33 -5.11 1.36 -11.64
N ASP A 34 -5.31 0.24 -12.33
CA ASP A 34 -5.62 0.24 -13.75
C ASP A 34 -7.04 0.76 -14.01
N ALA A 35 -7.42 0.91 -15.29
CA ALA A 35 -8.75 1.40 -15.67
C ALA A 35 -9.90 0.47 -15.22
N ALA A 36 -9.62 -0.81 -14.96
CA ALA A 36 -10.59 -1.78 -14.46
C ALA A 36 -10.65 -1.81 -12.91
N GLY A 37 -9.84 -0.99 -12.23
CA GLY A 37 -9.77 -0.92 -10.77
C GLY A 37 -8.87 -1.99 -10.14
N ASN A 38 -8.12 -2.77 -10.93
CA ASN A 38 -7.15 -3.72 -10.39
C ASN A 38 -5.90 -2.98 -9.93
N PHE A 39 -5.36 -3.41 -8.80
CA PHE A 39 -4.11 -2.87 -8.31
C PHE A 39 -2.91 -3.55 -8.99
N VAL A 40 -2.06 -2.75 -9.63
CA VAL A 40 -0.81 -3.18 -10.25
C VAL A 40 0.35 -2.65 -9.41
N ALA A 41 1.03 -3.56 -8.72
CA ALA A 41 2.23 -3.24 -7.96
C ALA A 41 3.43 -3.03 -8.90
N TYR A 42 4.28 -2.05 -8.60
CA TYR A 42 5.58 -1.94 -9.27
C TYR A 42 6.55 -2.99 -8.74
N ARG A 43 7.60 -3.27 -9.53
CA ARG A 43 8.65 -4.21 -9.15
C ARG A 43 9.21 -3.87 -7.77
N ASP A 44 9.48 -4.91 -6.98
CA ASP A 44 10.05 -4.82 -5.63
C ASP A 44 9.16 -4.10 -4.60
N THR A 45 7.87 -3.92 -4.90
CA THR A 45 6.87 -3.45 -3.93
C THR A 45 6.39 -4.60 -3.06
N VAL A 46 6.36 -4.37 -1.74
CA VAL A 46 5.88 -5.33 -0.74
C VAL A 46 4.69 -4.72 0.02
N LEU A 47 3.66 -5.52 0.26
CA LEU A 47 2.58 -5.19 1.19
C LEU A 47 2.96 -5.69 2.58
N GLU A 48 2.89 -4.81 3.58
CA GLU A 48 2.94 -5.22 4.98
C GLU A 48 1.58 -5.02 5.65
N GLU A 49 1.29 -5.93 6.59
CA GLU A 49 0.06 -5.97 7.37
C GLU A 49 0.41 -6.06 8.85
N ARG A 50 -0.30 -5.31 9.71
CA ARG A 50 -0.18 -5.43 11.16
C ARG A 50 -1.52 -5.43 11.86
N ARG A 51 -1.60 -6.06 13.03
CA ARG A 51 -2.71 -5.80 13.96
C ARG A 51 -2.57 -4.36 14.44
N ALA A 52 -3.66 -3.60 14.31
CA ALA A 52 -3.74 -2.29 14.94
C ALA A 52 -3.66 -2.53 16.45
N ALA A 53 -2.90 -1.71 17.17
CA ALA A 53 -2.89 -1.78 18.62
C ALA A 53 -4.33 -1.59 19.12
N ALA A 54 -4.78 -2.46 20.02
CA ALA A 54 -5.97 -2.17 20.80
C ALA A 54 -5.61 -0.96 21.67
N GLY A 55 -6.19 0.19 21.33
CA GLY A 55 -6.16 1.37 22.19
C GLY A 55 -7.02 1.15 23.42
#